data_AF-A0A846M5R7-F1
#
_entry.id   AF-A0A846M5R7-F1
#
_cell.length_a   1.000
_cell.length_b   1.000
_cell.length_c   1.000
_cell.angle_alpha   90.00
_cell.angle_beta   90.00
_cell.angle_gamma   90.00
#
_symmetry.space_group_name_H-M   'P 1'
#
loop_
_entity.id
_entity.type
_entity.pdbx_description
1 polymer ?
#
loop_
_entity_poly.entity_id
_entity_poly.type
_entity_poly.pdbx_seq_one_letter_code
_entity_poly.pdbx_strand_id
1 'polypeptide(L)'
;MIAQREMGNPAEHLRSAAMGDLPAQRAFVQIGLQMIGSGGVDPIWGYNGVLIWARIAAAHGYPEDRQVLAGCLCGLARTISENGSEEAATEVMVEAVAIADELADEGCELSAKVLNQLVEILPPRVASEAKAFRDSRPRVRDEQNEERQ
;
A
#
# COMPACT_ATOMS: atom_id res chain seq x y z
N MET A 1 -17.03 16.16 -11.29
CA MET A 1 -16.64 17.30 -10.44
C MET A 1 -17.51 17.35 -9.17
N ILE A 2 -17.64 16.21 -8.47
CA ILE A 2 -18.52 16.06 -7.28
C ILE A 2 -17.68 15.99 -5.98
N ALA A 3 -16.44 15.49 -6.05
CA ALA A 3 -15.57 15.28 -4.89
C ALA A 3 -15.18 16.57 -4.12
N GLN A 4 -15.04 17.72 -4.80
CA GLN A 4 -14.63 18.97 -4.13
C GLN A 4 -15.71 19.58 -3.22
N ARG A 5 -16.98 19.22 -3.37
CA ARG A 5 -18.08 19.85 -2.61
C ARG A 5 -18.38 19.16 -1.27
N GLU A 6 -17.90 17.92 -1.08
CA GLU A 6 -18.15 17.14 0.15
C GLU A 6 -16.94 17.10 1.10
N MET A 7 -15.76 17.54 0.66
CA MET A 7 -14.49 17.45 1.40
C MET A 7 -14.28 18.52 2.49
N GLY A 8 -15.29 19.33 2.80
CA GLY A 8 -15.14 20.43 3.77
C GLY A 8 -13.94 21.33 3.47
N ASN A 9 -13.31 21.87 4.51
CA ASN A 9 -12.06 22.61 4.40
C ASN A 9 -10.88 21.61 4.25
N PRO A 10 -10.15 21.59 3.11
CA PRO A 10 -9.04 20.65 2.90
C PRO A 10 -7.96 20.70 3.98
N ALA A 11 -7.73 21.88 4.59
CA ALA A 11 -6.76 22.04 5.67
C ALA A 11 -7.18 21.31 6.95
N GLU A 12 -8.48 21.22 7.23
CA GLU A 12 -9.01 20.51 8.40
C GLU A 12 -8.91 19.00 8.20
N HIS A 13 -9.20 18.51 7.00
CA HIS A 13 -9.05 17.08 6.68
C HIS A 13 -7.58 16.64 6.73
N LEU A 14 -6.68 17.47 6.19
CA LEU A 14 -5.24 17.22 6.28
C LEU A 14 -4.76 17.17 7.74
N ARG A 15 -5.23 18.11 8.57
CA ARG A 15 -4.93 18.10 10.01
C ARG A 15 -5.45 16.82 10.68
N SER A 16 -6.67 16.40 10.37
CA SER A 16 -7.25 15.17 10.94
C SER A 16 -6.39 13.95 10.59
N ALA A 17 -6.08 13.76 9.31
CA ALA A 17 -5.28 12.63 8.84
C ALA A 17 -3.88 12.61 9.49
N ALA A 18 -3.23 13.78 9.59
CA ALA A 18 -1.93 13.93 10.24
C ALA A 18 -1.95 13.63 11.75
N MET A 19 -3.11 13.73 12.40
CA MET A 19 -3.31 13.43 13.82
C MET A 19 -3.70 11.96 14.09
N GLY A 20 -3.68 11.09 13.07
CA GLY A 20 -4.00 9.67 13.24
C GLY A 20 -5.46 9.31 12.96
N ASP A 21 -6.26 10.21 12.37
CA ASP A 21 -7.62 9.90 11.96
C ASP A 21 -7.61 8.95 10.75
N LEU A 22 -7.80 7.65 11.03
CA LEU A 22 -7.76 6.59 10.03
C LEU A 22 -8.78 6.78 8.89
N PRO A 23 -10.07 7.08 9.14
CA PRO A 23 -11.00 7.49 8.08
C PRO A 23 -10.47 8.60 7.17
N ALA A 24 -9.85 9.65 7.72
CA ALA A 24 -9.29 10.73 6.92
C ALA A 24 -8.09 10.27 6.07
N GLN A 25 -7.21 9.43 6.62
CA GLN A 25 -6.08 8.84 5.88
C GLN A 25 -6.57 7.96 4.72
N ARG A 26 -7.55 7.09 4.98
CA ARG A 26 -8.20 6.26 3.95
C ARG A 26 -8.84 7.13 2.86
N ALA A 27 -9.48 8.24 3.23
CA ALA A 27 -10.04 9.17 2.26
C ALA A 27 -8.98 9.79 1.34
N PHE A 28 -7.82 10.19 1.88
CA PHE A 28 -6.72 10.72 1.05
C PHE A 28 -6.15 9.67 0.09
N VAL A 29 -6.07 8.41 0.51
CA VAL A 29 -5.70 7.31 -0.40
C VAL A 29 -6.68 7.22 -1.56
N GLN A 30 -7.99 7.19 -1.27
CA GLN A 30 -9.03 7.08 -2.31
C GLN A 30 -9.03 8.27 -3.28
N ILE A 31 -8.90 9.51 -2.76
CA ILE A 31 -8.83 10.72 -3.58
C ILE A 31 -7.60 10.66 -4.49
N GLY A 32 -6.43 10.30 -3.96
CA GLY A 32 -5.21 10.20 -4.76
C GLY A 32 -5.30 9.13 -5.85
N LEU A 33 -5.83 7.94 -5.52
CA LEU A 33 -6.08 6.89 -6.52
C LEU A 33 -7.07 7.34 -7.60
N GLN A 34 -8.12 8.06 -7.23
CA GLN A 34 -9.06 8.64 -8.19
C GLN A 34 -8.38 9.65 -9.13
N MET A 35 -7.51 10.51 -8.59
CA MET A 35 -6.77 11.50 -9.39
C MET A 35 -5.79 10.82 -10.37
N ILE A 36 -5.11 9.76 -9.94
CA ILE A 36 -4.24 8.94 -10.81
C ILE A 36 -5.10 8.30 -11.91
N GLY A 37 -6.19 7.62 -11.55
CA GLY A 37 -7.06 6.91 -12.50
C GLY A 37 -7.76 7.83 -13.50
N SER A 38 -8.02 9.10 -13.14
CA SER A 38 -8.59 10.09 -14.04
C SER A 38 -7.54 10.83 -14.90
N GLY A 39 -6.25 10.53 -14.75
CA GLY A 39 -5.17 11.27 -15.41
C GLY A 39 -5.03 12.73 -14.95
N GLY A 40 -5.55 13.05 -13.75
CA GLY A 40 -5.48 14.39 -13.18
C GLY A 40 -4.13 14.74 -12.56
N VAL A 41 -3.25 13.76 -12.43
CA VAL A 41 -1.88 13.89 -11.93
C VAL A 41 -0.99 12.89 -12.66
N ASP A 42 0.30 13.20 -12.77
CA ASP A 42 1.30 12.23 -13.19
C ASP A 42 1.25 11.00 -12.25
N PRO A 43 1.19 9.76 -12.76
CA PRO A 43 1.01 8.59 -11.91
C PRO A 43 2.15 8.35 -10.92
N ILE A 44 3.42 8.64 -11.26
CA ILE A 44 4.54 8.48 -10.32
C ILE A 44 4.37 9.45 -9.15
N TRP A 45 4.11 10.72 -9.44
CA TRP A 45 3.86 11.73 -8.41
C TRP A 45 2.61 11.41 -7.58
N GLY A 46 1.53 10.96 -8.22
CA GLY A 46 0.30 10.57 -7.57
C GLY A 46 0.51 9.41 -6.59
N TYR A 47 1.15 8.32 -7.03
CA TYR A 47 1.41 7.17 -6.18
C TYR A 47 2.33 7.51 -5.01
N ASN A 48 3.36 8.34 -5.20
CA ASN A 48 4.20 8.80 -4.09
C ASN A 48 3.39 9.53 -3.01
N GLY A 49 2.45 10.39 -3.40
CA GLY A 49 1.54 11.04 -2.47
C GLY A 49 0.58 10.07 -1.77
N VAL A 50 0.01 9.12 -2.51
CA VAL A 50 -0.89 8.08 -1.98
C VAL A 50 -0.18 7.17 -0.98
N LEU A 51 1.06 6.77 -1.27
CA LEU A 51 1.82 5.83 -0.44
C LEU A 51 2.10 6.37 0.96
N ILE A 52 2.24 7.68 1.13
CA ILE A 52 2.38 8.30 2.46
C ILE A 52 1.16 7.94 3.31
N TRP A 53 -0.05 8.18 2.81
CA TRP A 53 -1.27 7.93 3.55
C TRP A 53 -1.58 6.45 3.69
N ALA A 54 -1.33 5.64 2.65
CA ALA A 54 -1.55 4.21 2.69
C ALA A 54 -0.65 3.52 3.74
N ARG A 55 0.60 3.97 3.89
CA ARG A 55 1.50 3.48 4.94
C ARG A 55 1.04 3.82 6.33
N ILE A 56 0.60 5.07 6.54
CA ILE A 56 0.10 5.50 7.85
C ILE A 56 -1.17 4.71 8.20
N ALA A 57 -2.11 4.57 7.27
CA ALA A 57 -3.32 3.76 7.48
C ALA A 57 -2.99 2.29 7.79
N ALA A 58 -2.09 1.68 7.01
CA ALA A 58 -1.64 0.30 7.23
C ALA A 58 -0.96 0.08 8.60
N ALA A 59 -0.31 1.11 9.15
CA ALA A 59 0.32 1.05 10.47
C ALA A 59 -0.69 0.89 11.63
N HIS A 60 -1.98 1.14 11.39
CA HIS A 60 -3.04 0.83 12.36
C HIS A 60 -3.33 -0.69 12.48
N GLY A 61 -2.76 -1.54 11.62
CA GLY A 61 -2.80 -3.01 11.74
C GLY A 61 -3.95 -3.70 11.00
N TYR A 62 -4.87 -2.95 10.40
CA TYR A 62 -6.00 -3.52 9.67
C TYR A 62 -5.55 -4.22 8.37
N PRO A 63 -5.93 -5.48 8.13
CA PRO A 63 -5.55 -6.22 6.92
C PRO A 63 -5.96 -5.52 5.62
N GLU A 64 -7.13 -4.87 5.58
CA GLU A 64 -7.63 -4.18 4.40
C GLU A 64 -6.75 -2.98 4.01
N ASP A 65 -6.19 -2.25 4.97
CA ASP A 65 -5.30 -1.12 4.69
C ASP A 65 -3.94 -1.60 4.18
N ARG A 66 -3.45 -2.74 4.71
CA ARG A 66 -2.23 -3.40 4.22
C ARG A 66 -2.42 -3.91 2.79
N GLN A 67 -3.59 -4.45 2.44
CA GLN A 67 -3.93 -4.82 1.06
C GLN A 67 -3.92 -3.60 0.13
N VAL A 68 -4.52 -2.50 0.56
CA VAL A 68 -4.53 -1.25 -0.22
C VAL A 68 -3.11 -0.74 -0.44
N LEU A 69 -2.25 -0.78 0.58
CA LEU A 69 -0.83 -0.44 0.46
C LEU A 69 -0.12 -1.33 -0.56
N ALA A 70 -0.28 -2.65 -0.49
CA ALA A 70 0.29 -3.58 -1.46
C ALA A 70 -0.18 -3.27 -2.89
N GLY A 71 -1.48 -2.99 -3.07
CA GLY A 71 -2.05 -2.58 -4.36
C GLY A 71 -1.44 -1.28 -4.90
N CYS A 72 -1.23 -0.28 -4.04
CA CYS A 72 -0.59 0.98 -4.42
C CYS A 72 0.88 0.78 -4.84
N LEU A 73 1.63 -0.07 -4.13
CA LEU A 73 3.01 -0.41 -4.48
C LEU A 73 3.09 -1.15 -5.82
N CYS A 74 2.20 -2.12 -6.06
CA CYS A 74 2.10 -2.78 -7.37
C CYS A 74 1.80 -1.78 -8.50
N GLY A 75 0.89 -0.82 -8.24
CA GLY A 75 0.56 0.25 -9.18
C GLY A 75 1.77 1.13 -9.51
N LEU A 76 2.51 1.57 -8.50
CA LEU A 76 3.73 2.35 -8.68
C LEU A 76 4.81 1.58 -9.43
N ALA A 77 5.09 0.33 -9.01
CA ALA A 77 6.10 -0.51 -9.65
C ALA A 77 5.80 -0.70 -11.14
N ARG A 78 4.54 -0.95 -11.49
CA ARG A 78 4.10 -1.02 -12.89
C ARG A 78 4.37 0.28 -13.65
N THR A 79 3.98 1.42 -13.10
CA THR A 79 4.22 2.73 -13.74
C THR A 79 5.71 3.01 -13.93
N ILE A 80 6.55 2.69 -12.94
CA ILE A 80 8.01 2.85 -13.04
C ILE A 80 8.58 1.96 -14.16
N SER A 81 8.10 0.71 -14.24
CA SER A 81 8.51 -0.24 -15.28
C SER A 81 8.11 0.23 -16.67
N GLU A 82 6.88 0.74 -16.83
CA GLU A 82 6.38 1.31 -18.09
C GLU A 82 7.19 2.54 -18.54
N ASN A 83 7.78 3.27 -17.59
CA ASN A 83 8.70 4.39 -17.84
C ASN A 83 10.17 3.96 -18.02
N GLY A 84 10.45 2.66 -18.09
CA GLY A 84 11.75 2.11 -18.50
C GLY A 84 12.75 1.88 -17.38
N SER A 85 12.35 1.96 -16.09
CA SER A 85 13.25 1.69 -14.97
C SER A 85 12.89 0.37 -14.27
N GLU A 86 13.30 -0.75 -14.85
CA GLU A 86 12.99 -2.08 -14.29
C GLU A 86 13.59 -2.32 -12.90
N GLU A 87 14.77 -1.76 -12.62
CA GLU A 87 15.44 -1.92 -11.33
C GLU A 87 14.66 -1.21 -10.22
N ALA A 88 14.30 0.06 -10.40
CA ALA A 88 13.48 0.78 -9.43
C ALA A 88 12.07 0.17 -9.30
N ALA A 89 11.50 -0.37 -10.38
CA ALA A 89 10.24 -1.11 -10.31
C ALA A 89 10.36 -2.38 -9.48
N THR A 90 11.49 -3.10 -9.62
CA THR A 90 11.80 -4.30 -8.83
C THR A 90 11.86 -3.98 -7.34
N GLU A 91 12.56 -2.90 -6.95
CA GLU A 91 12.67 -2.48 -5.54
C GLU A 91 11.31 -2.20 -4.91
N VAL A 92 10.41 -1.52 -5.63
CA VAL A 92 9.04 -1.25 -5.14
C VAL A 92 8.20 -2.54 -5.08
N MET A 93 8.36 -3.43 -6.06
CA MET A 93 7.62 -4.68 -6.12
C MET A 93 7.99 -5.63 -4.98
N VAL A 94 9.26 -5.66 -4.57
CA VAL A 94 9.75 -6.45 -3.43
C VAL A 94 8.92 -6.20 -2.17
N GLU A 95 8.64 -4.94 -1.87
CA GLU A 95 7.83 -4.59 -0.71
C GLU A 95 6.36 -5.01 -0.87
N ALA A 96 5.79 -4.85 -2.07
CA ALA A 96 4.41 -5.25 -2.35
C ALA A 96 4.22 -6.77 -2.14
N VAL A 97 5.17 -7.57 -2.64
CA VAL A 97 5.16 -9.03 -2.48
C VAL A 97 5.30 -9.41 -1.01
N ALA A 98 6.21 -8.78 -0.27
CA ALA A 98 6.39 -9.08 1.15
C ALA A 98 5.10 -8.84 1.97
N ILE A 99 4.39 -7.74 1.71
CA ILE A 99 3.11 -7.46 2.38
C ILE A 99 2.03 -8.47 1.97
N ALA A 100 1.95 -8.82 0.68
CA ALA A 100 0.99 -9.81 0.21
C ALA A 100 1.25 -11.20 0.82
N ASP A 101 2.52 -11.58 0.96
CA ASP A 101 2.98 -12.83 1.59
C ASP A 101 2.60 -12.90 3.07
N GLU A 102 2.86 -11.84 3.84
CA GLU A 102 2.39 -11.72 5.23
C GLU A 102 0.87 -11.87 5.35
N LEU A 103 0.11 -11.18 4.48
CA LEU A 103 -1.35 -11.27 4.47
C LEU A 103 -1.85 -12.68 4.10
N ALA A 104 -1.16 -13.37 3.19
CA ALA A 104 -1.49 -14.74 2.80
C ALA A 104 -1.26 -15.72 3.96
N ASP A 105 -0.14 -15.57 4.69
CA ASP A 105 0.17 -16.32 5.91
C ASP A 105 -0.89 -16.08 7.01
N GLU A 106 -1.46 -14.88 7.08
CA GLU A 106 -2.58 -14.52 7.96
C GLU A 106 -3.97 -15.03 7.48
N GLY A 107 -4.02 -15.77 6.38
CA GLY A 107 -5.25 -16.38 5.84
C GLY A 107 -6.02 -15.50 4.86
N CYS A 108 -5.43 -14.40 4.35
CA CYS A 108 -6.06 -13.62 3.30
C CYS A 108 -6.00 -14.36 1.95
N GLU A 109 -7.10 -15.00 1.57
CA GLU A 109 -7.21 -15.71 0.29
C GLU A 109 -6.95 -14.82 -0.94
N LEU A 110 -7.34 -13.54 -0.87
CA LEU A 110 -7.12 -12.61 -1.97
C LEU A 110 -5.62 -12.37 -2.18
N SER A 111 -4.86 -12.13 -1.11
CA SER A 111 -3.41 -11.95 -1.18
C SER A 111 -2.72 -13.23 -1.67
N ALA A 112 -3.16 -14.41 -1.20
CA ALA A 112 -2.63 -15.69 -1.69
C ALA A 112 -2.86 -15.88 -3.21
N LYS A 113 -4.04 -15.50 -3.71
CA LYS A 113 -4.33 -15.51 -5.16
C LYS A 113 -3.45 -14.56 -5.94
N VAL A 114 -3.24 -13.34 -5.42
CA VAL A 114 -2.36 -12.34 -6.04
C VAL A 114 -0.92 -12.85 -6.09
N LEU A 115 -0.39 -13.44 -5.01
CA LEU A 115 0.96 -14.01 -5.00
C LEU A 115 1.13 -15.11 -6.05
N ASN A 116 0.16 -16.02 -6.17
CA ASN A 116 0.22 -17.08 -7.18
C ASN A 116 0.30 -16.50 -8.60
N GLN A 117 -0.44 -15.42 -8.88
CA GLN A 117 -0.37 -14.73 -10.17
C GLN A 117 0.97 -14.02 -10.36
N LEU A 118 1.52 -13.43 -9.29
CA LEU A 118 2.78 -12.71 -9.32
C LEU A 118 3.98 -13.66 -9.55
N VAL A 119 3.97 -14.86 -8.98
CA VAL A 119 5.06 -15.85 -9.13
C VAL A 119 5.27 -16.25 -10.60
N GLU A 120 4.23 -16.22 -11.43
CA GLU A 120 4.34 -16.56 -12.85
C GLU A 120 5.02 -15.46 -13.69
N ILE A 121 5.00 -14.21 -13.21
CA ILE A 121 5.43 -13.04 -13.98
C ILE A 121 6.66 -12.34 -13.40
N LEU A 122 6.94 -12.54 -12.11
CA LEU A 122 8.01 -11.83 -11.42
C LEU A 122 9.37 -12.50 -11.65
N PRO A 123 10.44 -11.70 -11.85
CA PRO A 123 11.80 -12.22 -11.83
C PRO A 123 12.11 -12.95 -10.51
N PRO A 124 12.83 -14.08 -10.53
CA PRO A 124 13.16 -14.85 -9.32
C PRO A 124 13.81 -14.02 -8.20
N ARG A 125 14.58 -12.98 -8.57
CA ARG A 125 15.20 -12.05 -7.61
C ARG A 125 14.18 -11.35 -6.70
N VAL A 126 13.00 -11.00 -7.22
CA VAL A 126 11.95 -10.31 -6.46
C VAL A 126 11.47 -11.19 -5.31
N ALA A 127 11.26 -12.49 -5.57
CA ALA A 127 10.82 -13.43 -4.53
C ALA A 127 11.89 -13.61 -3.44
N SER A 128 13.17 -13.73 -3.82
CA SER A 128 14.25 -13.84 -2.83
C SER A 128 14.43 -12.57 -1.99
N GLU A 129 14.32 -11.40 -2.61
CA GLU A 129 14.46 -10.11 -1.94
C GLU A 129 13.24 -9.80 -1.05
N ALA A 130 12.02 -10.13 -1.50
CA ALA A 130 10.80 -9.99 -0.70
C ALA A 130 10.87 -10.81 0.59
N LYS A 131 11.37 -12.05 0.50
CA LYS A 131 11.61 -12.89 1.68
C LYS A 131 12.63 -12.26 2.63
N ALA A 132 13.77 -11.80 2.11
CA ALA A 132 14.80 -11.16 2.93
C ALA A 132 14.29 -9.87 3.60
N PHE A 133 13.52 -9.07 2.86
CA PHE A 133 12.89 -7.85 3.35
C PHE A 133 11.91 -8.15 4.48
N ARG A 134 11.02 -9.14 4.31
CA ARG A 134 10.09 -9.62 5.34
C ARG A 134 10.82 -10.06 6.61
N ASP A 135 11.86 -10.89 6.45
CA ASP A 135 12.63 -11.42 7.59
C ASP A 135 13.41 -10.32 8.34
N SER A 136 13.68 -9.18 7.70
CA SER A 136 14.33 -8.01 8.32
C SER A 136 13.39 -7.10 9.10
N ARG A 137 12.06 -7.19 8.89
CA ARG A 137 11.09 -6.32 9.57
C ARG A 137 10.94 -6.72 11.04
N PRO A 138 10.90 -5.76 11.98
CA PRO A 138 10.58 -6.07 13.35
C PRO A 138 9.17 -6.66 13.41
N ARG A 139 9.04 -7.90 13.92
CA ARG A 139 7.73 -8.50 14.17
C ARG A 139 6.98 -7.58 15.14
N VAL A 140 5.84 -7.04 14.72
CA VAL A 140 4.94 -6.34 15.62
C VAL A 140 4.50 -7.38 16.64
N ARG A 141 4.90 -7.20 17.91
CA ARG A 141 4.61 -8.17 18.97
C ARG A 141 3.10 -8.31 19.12
N ASP A 142 2.64 -9.56 19.22
CA ASP A 142 1.28 -9.97 19.61
C ASP A 142 0.96 -9.61 21.08
N GLU A 143 1.31 -8.41 21.55
CA GLU A 143 1.12 -8.00 22.95
C GLU A 143 -0.33 -7.57 23.26
N GLN A 144 -1.27 -7.63 22.30
CA GLN A 144 -2.67 -7.22 22.55
C GLN A 144 -3.64 -8.36 22.90
N ASN A 145 -3.19 -9.62 22.99
CA ASN A 145 -4.06 -10.76 23.33
C ASN A 145 -3.97 -11.24 24.79
N GLU A 146 -3.11 -10.65 25.64
CA GLU A 146 -2.98 -11.09 27.04
C GLU A 146 -3.77 -10.23 28.06
N GLU A 147 -4.31 -9.08 27.69
CA GLU A 147 -5.06 -8.21 28.63
C GLU A 147 -6.59 -8.36 28.56
N ARG A 148 -7.12 -9.41 27.91
CA ARG A 148 -8.57 -9.71 27.87
C ARG A 148 -8.91 -11.13 28.35
N GLN A 149 -8.32 -11.57 29.47
CA GLN A 149 -8.82 -12.69 30.26
C GLN A 149 -9.03 -12.30 31.71
#